data_AF-A0A4Q2Y4C9-F1
#
_entry.id   AF-A0A4Q2Y4C9-F1
#
_cell.length_a   1.000
_cell.length_b   1.000
_cell.length_c   1.000
_cell.angle_alpha   90.00
_cell.angle_beta   90.00
_cell.angle_gamma   90.00
#
_symmetry.space_group_name_H-M   'P 1'
#
loop_
_entity.id
_entity.type
_entity.pdbx_description
1 polymer ?
#
loop_
_entity_poly.entity_id
_entity_poly.type
_entity_poly.pdbx_seq_one_letter_code
_entity_poly.pdbx_strand_id
1 'polypeptide(L)'
;MAQPPQRSALAGGAGGRAGDYLGFPNPSSSFSPRAVIMSRPAVILQEVSPYRNLEAILEQDRRAAHLYLHAPENEGFGLKSCWVRNLAKAPPALDVAGMRNGESPMLPRGFCAFPNGQPPLDAARLSLLWLPEGDGVVLLEDGEMLAAIPPWSGMKGFHGYARDCIGEGPLCWRLEDPSDFDHRISEAKWFWETWDRPDHPWDVSQPRFLEAYEREFGRHQRYFAIDGDQWPPKALARFKTGDDTVLLTLGVSLVPQPSVEMHFQDPENHRRIELAACFAPEASEEVVAWFTGWLAAQSGLPWANLTFLANGHTIPCHPFPADQSLPPFQAVLFLENPPGAPQPVLPTIEGDKVTLLWAIPI
;
A
#
# COMPACT_ATOMS: atom_id res chain seq x y z
N MET A 1 29.48 46.70 -0.76
CA MET A 1 29.89 46.64 0.66
C MET A 1 28.96 45.64 1.32
N ALA A 2 29.34 44.51 1.90
CA ALA A 2 30.61 44.02 2.42
C ALA A 2 30.72 42.49 2.20
N GLN A 3 31.97 42.00 2.19
CA GLN A 3 32.41 40.62 2.01
C GLN A 3 32.11 39.72 3.23
N PRO A 4 32.08 38.38 3.05
CA PRO A 4 32.40 37.42 4.11
C PRO A 4 33.91 37.09 4.14
N PRO A 5 34.50 36.71 5.29
CA PRO A 5 35.93 36.46 5.41
C PRO A 5 36.33 35.03 5.01
N GLN A 6 37.45 34.92 4.29
CA GLN A 6 38.28 33.73 4.16
C GLN A 6 39.35 33.69 5.27
N ARG A 7 39.68 32.49 5.78
CA ARG A 7 41.03 32.05 6.19
C ARG A 7 41.08 30.52 6.00
N SER A 8 41.81 29.97 5.04
CA SER A 8 43.28 29.81 4.91
C SER A 8 43.83 28.55 5.59
N ALA A 9 44.30 27.68 4.70
CA ALA A 9 45.15 26.50 4.84
C ALA A 9 46.32 26.58 5.84
N LEU A 10 46.79 25.40 6.25
CA LEU A 10 48.22 25.07 6.30
C LEU A 10 48.44 23.57 6.05
N ALA A 11 49.51 23.30 5.32
CA ALA A 11 49.93 22.03 4.72
C ALA A 11 51.14 21.41 5.45
N GLY A 12 51.46 20.16 5.11
CA GLY A 12 52.74 19.49 5.36
C GLY A 12 52.52 17.99 5.65
N GLY A 13 53.18 17.02 5.03
CA GLY A 13 54.34 17.00 4.14
C GLY A 13 55.05 15.66 4.33
N ALA A 14 55.09 14.85 3.26
CA ALA A 14 56.04 13.80 2.86
C ALA A 14 56.86 12.95 3.87
N GLY A 15 56.88 11.62 3.62
CA GLY A 15 58.12 10.95 3.21
C GLY A 15 58.76 9.89 4.12
N GLY A 16 58.52 8.60 3.80
CA GLY A 16 59.55 7.55 3.61
C GLY A 16 60.17 6.83 4.82
N ARG A 17 60.06 5.48 4.85
CA ARG A 17 61.18 4.54 4.63
C ARG A 17 60.79 3.07 4.89
N ALA A 18 61.43 2.20 4.11
CA ALA A 18 61.40 0.75 4.16
C ALA A 18 62.03 0.15 5.43
N GLY A 19 61.60 -1.06 5.78
CA GLY A 19 62.22 -1.93 6.78
C GLY A 19 61.64 -3.33 6.69
N ASP A 20 62.42 -4.24 6.09
CA ASP A 20 62.20 -5.68 6.02
C ASP A 20 62.06 -6.32 7.41
N TYR A 21 61.08 -7.21 7.59
CA TYR A 21 61.18 -8.32 8.56
C TYR A 21 60.42 -9.57 8.08
N LEU A 22 61.24 -10.53 7.66
CA LEU A 22 61.12 -11.99 7.61
C LEU A 22 59.91 -12.67 8.32
N GLY A 23 59.07 -13.35 7.53
CA GLY A 23 58.91 -14.83 7.56
C GLY A 23 58.01 -15.55 8.59
N PHE A 24 57.15 -16.43 8.05
CA PHE A 24 56.51 -17.66 8.61
C PHE A 24 55.03 -17.58 9.06
N PRO A 25 54.24 -18.68 8.91
CA PRO A 25 53.43 -18.97 7.74
C PRO A 25 51.92 -18.88 8.01
N ASN A 26 51.18 -18.74 6.93
CA ASN A 26 49.73 -18.71 6.84
C ASN A 26 49.12 -20.11 7.07
N PRO A 27 48.21 -20.33 8.05
CA PRO A 27 47.26 -21.41 7.99
C PRO A 27 45.95 -20.87 7.43
N SER A 28 45.72 -21.15 6.16
CA SER A 28 44.40 -21.16 5.55
C SER A 28 43.45 -22.02 6.39
N SER A 29 42.58 -21.37 7.17
CA SER A 29 41.36 -21.99 7.68
C SER A 29 40.18 -21.32 7.00
N SER A 30 39.64 -22.03 6.02
CA SER A 30 38.30 -21.83 5.47
C SER A 30 37.28 -21.68 6.60
N PHE A 31 36.79 -20.47 6.82
CA PHE A 31 35.59 -20.25 7.61
C PHE A 31 34.39 -20.75 6.81
N SER A 32 33.95 -21.98 7.08
CA SER A 32 32.55 -22.34 6.82
C SER A 32 31.68 -21.55 7.81
N PRO A 33 30.61 -20.88 7.37
CA PRO A 33 29.66 -20.28 8.29
C PRO A 33 29.01 -21.42 9.09
N ARG A 34 29.31 -21.50 10.39
CA ARG A 34 28.52 -22.31 11.32
C ARG A 34 27.09 -21.79 11.25
N ALA A 35 26.16 -22.68 10.90
CA ALA A 35 24.73 -22.42 11.02
C ALA A 35 24.44 -21.87 12.42
N VAL A 36 24.00 -20.61 12.49
CA VAL A 36 23.50 -20.02 13.72
C VAL A 36 22.28 -20.84 14.12
N ILE A 37 22.36 -21.55 15.24
CA ILE A 37 21.28 -22.38 15.74
C ILE A 37 20.20 -21.43 16.34
N MET A 38 19.33 -20.85 15.51
CA MET A 38 18.37 -19.81 15.93
C MET A 38 17.22 -20.38 16.78
N SER A 39 17.22 -20.25 18.11
CA SER A 39 16.13 -20.77 18.98
C SER A 39 14.88 -19.93 19.02
N ARG A 40 14.99 -18.67 18.62
CA ARG A 40 13.90 -17.70 18.63
C ARG A 40 13.60 -17.31 17.19
N PRO A 41 12.35 -16.96 16.86
CA PRO A 41 12.01 -16.39 15.56
C PRO A 41 12.94 -15.21 15.27
N ALA A 42 13.49 -15.21 14.05
CA ALA A 42 14.28 -14.11 13.53
C ALA A 42 13.50 -13.49 12.37
N VAL A 43 13.41 -12.15 12.38
CA VAL A 43 12.91 -11.39 11.24
C VAL A 43 13.96 -11.46 10.12
N ILE A 44 13.57 -12.02 8.99
CA ILE A 44 14.42 -12.20 7.80
C ILE A 44 14.25 -11.02 6.84
N LEU A 45 13.01 -10.53 6.72
CA LEU A 45 12.65 -9.41 5.87
C LEU A 45 11.46 -8.68 6.50
N GLN A 46 11.48 -7.36 6.44
CA GLN A 46 10.43 -6.50 7.00
C GLN A 46 10.32 -5.24 6.16
N GLU A 47 9.09 -4.86 5.81
CA GLU A 47 8.80 -3.67 5.03
C GLU A 47 7.46 -3.05 5.45
N VAL A 48 7.43 -1.72 5.50
CA VAL A 48 6.20 -0.95 5.69
C VAL A 48 5.63 -0.61 4.32
N SER A 49 4.32 -0.72 4.15
CA SER A 49 3.65 -0.43 2.89
C SER A 49 3.94 1.00 2.41
N PRO A 50 3.90 1.27 1.09
CA PRO A 50 4.02 2.62 0.56
C PRO A 50 2.99 3.62 1.13
N TYR A 51 1.85 3.11 1.60
CA TYR A 51 0.78 3.88 2.27
C TYR A 51 0.99 4.09 3.78
N ARG A 52 2.04 3.50 4.37
CA ARG A 52 2.42 3.58 5.79
C ARG A 52 1.35 3.12 6.79
N ASN A 53 0.47 2.23 6.36
CA ASN A 53 -0.65 1.71 7.15
C ASN A 53 -0.50 0.22 7.50
N LEU A 54 0.37 -0.49 6.79
CA LEU A 54 0.58 -1.92 6.91
C LEU A 54 2.06 -2.25 6.99
N GLU A 55 2.37 -3.34 7.68
CA GLU A 55 3.71 -3.88 7.78
C GLU A 55 3.72 -5.37 7.47
N ALA A 56 4.59 -5.74 6.54
CA ALA A 56 4.85 -7.12 6.14
C ALA A 56 6.12 -7.61 6.81
N ILE A 57 6.05 -8.76 7.49
CA ILE A 57 7.16 -9.34 8.25
C ILE A 57 7.30 -10.80 7.86
N LEU A 58 8.48 -11.17 7.36
CA LEU A 58 8.87 -12.56 7.18
C LEU A 58 9.70 -12.98 8.39
N GLU A 59 9.14 -13.88 9.20
CA GLU A 59 9.86 -14.50 10.32
C GLU A 59 10.22 -15.94 10.01
N GLN A 60 11.33 -16.38 10.59
CA GLN A 60 11.80 -17.76 10.50
C GLN A 60 12.42 -18.21 11.81
N ASP A 61 12.07 -19.42 12.25
CA ASP A 61 12.74 -20.13 13.35
C ASP A 61 13.39 -21.43 12.83
N ARG A 62 13.69 -22.41 13.72
CA ARG A 62 14.28 -23.70 13.30
C ARG A 62 13.29 -24.62 12.60
N ARG A 63 12.00 -24.32 12.66
CA ARG A 63 10.90 -25.22 12.31
C ARG A 63 10.17 -24.74 11.06
N ALA A 64 9.85 -23.45 10.98
CA ALA A 64 9.06 -22.87 9.91
C ALA A 64 9.41 -21.41 9.63
N ALA A 65 9.03 -20.96 8.43
CA ALA A 65 8.99 -19.55 8.05
C ALA A 65 7.54 -19.14 7.75
N HIS A 66 7.17 -17.93 8.17
CA HIS A 66 5.85 -17.34 7.97
C HIS A 66 5.96 -15.91 7.50
N LEU A 67 5.09 -15.55 6.57
CA LEU A 67 4.82 -14.18 6.20
C LEU A 67 3.63 -13.69 7.04
N TYR A 68 3.79 -12.52 7.64
CA TYR A 68 2.79 -11.84 8.42
C TYR A 68 2.49 -10.50 7.78
N LEU A 69 1.22 -10.08 7.85
CA LEU A 69 0.77 -8.76 7.46
C LEU A 69 -0.11 -8.22 8.59
N HIS A 70 0.23 -7.06 9.12
CA HIS A 70 -0.52 -6.43 10.21
C HIS A 70 -0.61 -4.91 10.03
N ALA A 71 -1.67 -4.33 10.60
CA ALA A 71 -1.93 -2.89 10.56
C ALA A 71 -1.74 -2.31 11.97
N PRO A 72 -0.60 -1.66 12.28
CA PRO A 72 -0.30 -1.20 13.64
C PRO A 72 -1.35 -0.27 14.24
N GLU A 73 -1.98 0.55 13.39
CA GLU A 73 -2.97 1.57 13.79
C GLU A 73 -4.43 1.13 13.53
N ASN A 74 -4.65 -0.11 13.06
CA ASN A 74 -5.98 -0.64 12.74
C ASN A 74 -6.17 -2.04 13.33
N GLU A 75 -6.63 -2.09 14.59
CA GLU A 75 -6.93 -3.35 15.28
C GLU A 75 -7.96 -4.23 14.54
N GLY A 76 -8.88 -3.61 13.80
CA GLY A 76 -9.90 -4.31 13.02
C GLY A 76 -9.36 -5.13 11.86
N PHE A 77 -8.17 -4.79 11.35
CA PHE A 77 -7.48 -5.57 10.31
C PHE A 77 -7.00 -6.93 10.84
N GLY A 78 -6.65 -6.98 12.12
CA GLY A 78 -6.06 -8.17 12.75
C GLY A 78 -4.68 -8.54 12.20
N LEU A 79 -4.24 -9.75 12.51
CA LEU A 79 -2.99 -10.33 11.99
C LEU A 79 -3.33 -11.32 10.88
N LYS A 80 -2.92 -11.02 9.64
CA LYS A 80 -2.93 -11.98 8.55
C LYS A 80 -1.61 -12.74 8.54
N SER A 81 -1.66 -14.04 8.27
CA SER A 81 -0.46 -14.88 8.23
C SER A 81 -0.58 -15.93 7.14
N CYS A 82 0.54 -16.26 6.51
CA CYS A 82 0.65 -17.31 5.52
C CYS A 82 1.92 -18.12 5.79
N TRP A 83 1.78 -19.45 5.79
CA TRP A 83 2.94 -20.34 5.86
C TRP A 83 3.79 -20.22 4.59
N VAL A 84 5.11 -20.19 4.75
CA VAL A 84 6.06 -20.09 3.63
C VAL A 84 6.82 -21.40 3.43
N ARG A 85 7.37 -21.95 4.52
CA ARG A 85 8.28 -23.09 4.46
C ARG A 85 8.37 -23.84 5.77
N ASN A 86 8.48 -25.17 5.72
CA ASN A 86 8.93 -25.99 6.83
C ASN A 86 10.44 -26.18 6.72
N LEU A 87 11.18 -25.91 7.79
CA LEU A 87 12.62 -26.16 7.92
C LEU A 87 12.92 -27.48 8.62
N ALA A 88 11.96 -27.99 9.39
CA ALA A 88 12.02 -29.29 10.04
C ALA A 88 11.01 -30.27 9.41
N LYS A 89 11.04 -31.52 9.88
CA LYS A 89 10.10 -32.56 9.46
C LYS A 89 8.65 -32.15 9.74
N ALA A 90 7.82 -32.13 8.69
CA ALA A 90 6.41 -31.76 8.77
C ALA A 90 5.65 -32.68 9.75
N PRO A 91 4.83 -32.12 10.65
CA PRO A 91 4.04 -32.91 11.59
C PRO A 91 2.91 -33.66 10.86
N PRO A 92 2.37 -34.74 11.45
CA PRO A 92 1.25 -35.47 10.85
C PRO A 92 -0.05 -34.65 10.84
N ALA A 93 -0.22 -33.72 11.78
CA ALA A 93 -1.38 -32.84 11.93
C ALA A 93 -0.93 -31.47 12.46
N LEU A 94 -1.82 -30.48 12.43
CA LEU A 94 -1.56 -29.16 12.96
C LEU A 94 -1.39 -29.21 14.49
N ASP A 95 -0.32 -28.59 15.00
CA ASP A 95 -0.03 -28.53 16.42
C ASP A 95 -0.72 -27.33 17.08
N VAL A 96 -2.02 -27.50 17.37
CA VAL A 96 -2.84 -26.46 18.00
C VAL A 96 -2.35 -26.09 19.41
N ALA A 97 -1.73 -27.04 20.13
CA ALA A 97 -1.22 -26.79 21.48
C ALA A 97 0.03 -25.88 21.42
N GLY A 98 0.96 -26.17 20.52
CA GLY A 98 2.12 -25.31 20.26
C GLY A 98 1.71 -23.90 19.84
N MET A 99 0.75 -23.77 18.92
CA MET A 99 0.23 -22.47 18.49
C MET A 99 -0.31 -21.62 19.65
N ARG A 100 -1.08 -22.23 20.57
CA ARG A 100 -1.59 -21.53 21.76
C ARG A 100 -0.49 -21.07 22.71
N ASN A 101 0.68 -21.72 22.66
CA ASN A 101 1.87 -21.34 23.42
C ASN A 101 2.79 -20.37 22.65
N GLY A 102 2.35 -19.84 21.51
CA GLY A 102 3.10 -18.89 20.70
C GLY A 102 4.15 -19.52 19.78
N GLU A 103 4.08 -20.83 19.52
CA GLU A 103 4.96 -21.47 18.54
C GLU A 103 4.42 -21.29 17.12
N SER A 104 5.30 -20.92 16.18
CA SER A 104 4.94 -20.81 14.76
C SER A 104 4.52 -22.19 14.21
N PRO A 105 3.32 -22.33 13.63
CA PRO A 105 2.80 -23.62 13.21
C PRO A 105 3.50 -24.16 11.97
N MET A 106 3.81 -25.46 11.95
CA MET A 106 4.33 -26.10 10.74
C MET A 106 3.18 -26.63 9.88
N LEU A 107 3.31 -26.53 8.55
CA LEU A 107 2.33 -27.12 7.64
C LEU A 107 2.35 -28.65 7.75
N PRO A 108 1.20 -29.33 7.93
CA PRO A 108 1.18 -30.79 8.08
C PRO A 108 1.66 -31.52 6.82
N ARG A 109 2.20 -32.72 7.00
CA ARG A 109 2.85 -33.51 5.93
C ARG A 109 1.95 -33.77 4.71
N GLY A 110 0.64 -33.82 4.88
CA GLY A 110 -0.32 -34.05 3.79
C GLY A 110 -0.46 -32.85 2.84
N PHE A 111 -0.05 -31.67 3.28
CA PHE A 111 -0.17 -30.41 2.55
C PHE A 111 1.19 -29.80 2.19
N CYS A 112 2.31 -30.46 2.51
CA CYS A 112 3.66 -29.92 2.33
C CYS A 112 4.39 -30.67 1.21
N ALA A 113 4.83 -29.97 0.16
CA ALA A 113 5.62 -30.55 -0.93
C ALA A 113 6.96 -31.12 -0.46
N PHE A 114 7.52 -30.56 0.63
CA PHE A 114 8.80 -30.97 1.21
C PHE A 114 8.62 -31.40 2.68
N PRO A 115 8.07 -32.62 2.94
CA PRO A 115 7.72 -33.05 4.29
C PRO A 115 8.93 -33.34 5.19
N ASN A 116 10.14 -33.42 4.66
CA ASN A 116 11.37 -33.59 5.44
C ASN A 116 12.01 -32.25 5.87
N GLY A 117 11.39 -31.12 5.50
CA GLY A 117 11.95 -29.79 5.69
C GLY A 117 12.83 -29.35 4.50
N GLN A 118 13.06 -28.06 4.43
CA GLN A 118 13.90 -27.40 3.43
C GLN A 118 14.99 -26.55 4.10
N PRO A 119 16.05 -26.18 3.38
CA PRO A 119 17.03 -25.22 3.88
C PRO A 119 16.39 -23.88 4.32
N PRO A 120 17.01 -23.18 5.28
CA PRO A 120 16.61 -21.82 5.64
C PRO A 120 16.53 -20.88 4.43
N LEU A 121 15.62 -19.92 4.49
CA LEU A 121 15.52 -18.85 3.51
C LEU A 121 16.78 -17.98 3.51
N ASP A 122 17.19 -17.56 2.31
CA ASP A 122 18.30 -16.64 2.11
C ASP A 122 17.76 -15.23 1.85
N ALA A 123 17.96 -14.33 2.82
CA ALA A 123 17.47 -12.95 2.75
C ALA A 123 17.94 -12.21 1.49
N ALA A 124 19.11 -12.54 0.95
CA ALA A 124 19.66 -11.87 -0.24
C ALA A 124 18.90 -12.18 -1.53
N ARG A 125 18.08 -13.24 -1.53
CA ARG A 125 17.26 -13.69 -2.67
C ARG A 125 15.79 -13.28 -2.54
N LEU A 126 15.43 -12.63 -1.43
CA LEU A 126 14.04 -12.33 -1.10
C LEU A 126 13.71 -10.86 -1.32
N SER A 127 12.47 -10.61 -1.75
CA SER A 127 11.88 -9.27 -1.81
C SER A 127 10.38 -9.33 -1.52
N LEU A 128 9.84 -8.23 -0.99
CA LEU A 128 8.40 -8.03 -0.89
C LEU A 128 7.93 -7.19 -2.08
N LEU A 129 6.76 -7.53 -2.61
CA LEU A 129 6.06 -6.78 -3.64
C LEU A 129 4.66 -6.48 -3.13
N TRP A 130 4.37 -5.22 -2.87
CA TRP A 130 3.03 -4.76 -2.51
C TRP A 130 2.12 -4.77 -3.74
N LEU A 131 0.86 -5.17 -3.56
CA LEU A 131 -0.15 -4.94 -4.60
C LEU A 131 -0.50 -3.44 -4.67
N PRO A 132 -0.89 -2.91 -5.85
CA PRO A 132 -1.15 -1.48 -6.02
C PRO A 132 -2.19 -0.92 -5.03
N GLU A 133 -3.21 -1.70 -4.68
CA GLU A 133 -4.26 -1.34 -3.73
C GLU A 133 -3.72 -1.12 -2.30
N GLY A 134 -2.56 -1.71 -1.99
CA GLY A 134 -1.86 -1.52 -0.73
C GLY A 134 -2.27 -2.48 0.40
N ASP A 135 -3.26 -3.34 0.19
CA ASP A 135 -3.83 -4.26 1.20
C ASP A 135 -3.48 -5.75 0.95
N GLY A 136 -2.52 -6.00 0.05
CA GLY A 136 -1.95 -7.32 -0.20
C GLY A 136 -0.44 -7.27 -0.50
N VAL A 137 0.25 -8.38 -0.23
CA VAL A 137 1.71 -8.49 -0.40
C VAL A 137 2.12 -9.87 -0.93
N VAL A 138 3.16 -9.87 -1.75
CA VAL A 138 3.77 -11.06 -2.34
C VAL A 138 5.22 -11.17 -1.88
N LEU A 139 5.60 -12.32 -1.34
CA LEU A 139 6.99 -12.68 -1.08
C LEU A 139 7.56 -13.36 -2.31
N LEU A 140 8.62 -12.79 -2.86
CA LEU A 140 9.33 -13.32 -4.02
C LEU A 140 10.67 -13.94 -3.58
N GLU A 141 11.07 -15.03 -4.23
CA GLU A 141 12.42 -15.61 -4.18
C GLU A 141 12.98 -15.59 -5.62
N ASP A 142 14.07 -14.86 -5.85
CA ASP A 142 14.65 -14.61 -7.19
C ASP A 142 13.61 -14.12 -8.23
N GLY A 143 12.64 -13.33 -7.77
CA GLY A 143 11.60 -12.75 -8.62
C GLY A 143 10.38 -13.63 -8.90
N GLU A 144 10.39 -14.89 -8.44
CA GLU A 144 9.26 -15.83 -8.51
C GLU A 144 8.46 -15.86 -7.20
N MET A 145 7.15 -16.08 -7.28
CA MET A 145 6.29 -16.15 -6.10
C MET A 145 6.69 -17.31 -5.18
N LEU A 146 6.99 -16.99 -3.92
CA LEU A 146 7.17 -17.96 -2.86
C LEU A 146 5.90 -18.08 -1.99
N ALA A 147 5.32 -16.95 -1.60
CA ALA A 147 4.05 -16.89 -0.87
C ALA A 147 3.33 -15.55 -1.13
N ALA A 148 2.02 -15.50 -0.87
CA ALA A 148 1.24 -14.27 -1.00
C ALA A 148 0.14 -14.19 0.06
N ILE A 149 -0.05 -12.98 0.60
CA ILE A 149 -1.20 -12.60 1.41
C ILE A 149 -2.01 -11.60 0.56
N PRO A 150 -3.03 -12.06 -0.20
CA PRO A 150 -3.88 -11.18 -0.97
C PRO A 150 -4.97 -10.53 -0.09
N PRO A 151 -5.74 -9.56 -0.61
CA PRO A 151 -6.78 -8.85 0.15
C PRO A 151 -7.81 -9.78 0.78
N TRP A 152 -8.18 -10.87 0.10
CA TRP A 152 -9.13 -11.89 0.60
C TRP A 152 -8.57 -12.84 1.67
N SER A 153 -7.30 -12.70 2.07
CA SER A 153 -6.75 -13.46 3.20
C SER A 153 -7.51 -13.12 4.49
N GLY A 154 -7.87 -14.16 5.26
CA GLY A 154 -8.73 -14.11 6.44
C GLY A 154 -10.18 -14.56 6.19
N MET A 155 -10.61 -14.72 4.92
CA MET A 155 -11.98 -15.12 4.60
C MET A 155 -12.15 -16.63 4.51
N LYS A 156 -13.21 -17.17 5.13
CA LYS A 156 -13.60 -18.59 5.05
C LYS A 156 -12.44 -19.57 5.37
N GLY A 157 -11.52 -19.18 6.25
CA GLY A 157 -10.35 -20.00 6.64
C GLY A 157 -9.20 -19.97 5.63
N PHE A 158 -9.25 -19.11 4.62
CA PHE A 158 -8.14 -18.87 3.70
C PHE A 158 -7.10 -17.93 4.32
N HIS A 159 -5.82 -18.27 4.20
CA HIS A 159 -4.71 -17.56 4.83
C HIS A 159 -3.74 -16.91 3.84
N GLY A 160 -3.74 -17.37 2.59
CA GLY A 160 -2.79 -16.96 1.57
C GLY A 160 -2.34 -18.15 0.72
N TYR A 161 -1.56 -17.85 -0.31
CA TYR A 161 -0.98 -18.86 -1.19
C TYR A 161 0.48 -19.12 -0.85
N ALA A 162 0.91 -20.37 -0.99
CA ALA A 162 2.33 -20.73 -0.87
C ALA A 162 2.73 -21.71 -1.95
N ARG A 163 3.87 -21.45 -2.60
CA ARG A 163 4.41 -22.26 -3.72
C ARG A 163 4.54 -23.74 -3.35
N ASP A 164 4.99 -24.00 -2.13
CA ASP A 164 5.32 -25.34 -1.65
C ASP A 164 4.15 -26.04 -0.91
N CYS A 165 2.94 -25.48 -1.00
CA CYS A 165 1.72 -26.09 -0.48
C CYS A 165 1.11 -27.09 -1.47
N ILE A 166 0.51 -28.16 -0.95
CA ILE A 166 -0.29 -29.14 -1.68
C ILE A 166 -1.74 -28.98 -1.26
N GLY A 167 -2.64 -28.69 -2.21
CA GLY A 167 -4.08 -28.57 -1.98
C GLY A 167 -4.44 -27.42 -1.03
N GLU A 168 -5.54 -27.58 -0.30
CA GLU A 168 -6.03 -26.60 0.68
C GLU A 168 -5.55 -26.99 2.08
N GLY A 169 -4.44 -26.39 2.52
CA GLY A 169 -3.90 -26.60 3.86
C GLY A 169 -4.50 -25.69 4.93
N PRO A 170 -4.27 -26.00 6.22
CA PRO A 170 -4.80 -25.20 7.32
C PRO A 170 -4.09 -23.85 7.54
N LEU A 171 -2.99 -23.57 6.85
CA LEU A 171 -2.16 -22.36 7.03
C LEU A 171 -1.93 -21.57 5.73
N CYS A 172 -2.24 -22.17 4.59
CA CYS A 172 -2.06 -21.63 3.25
C CYS A 172 -2.68 -22.63 2.28
N TRP A 173 -3.05 -22.17 1.08
CA TRP A 173 -3.47 -23.05 -0.01
C TRP A 173 -2.44 -23.05 -1.12
N ARG A 174 -2.45 -24.12 -1.92
CA ARG A 174 -1.77 -24.17 -3.20
C ARG A 174 -2.44 -23.18 -4.15
N LEU A 175 -1.64 -22.43 -4.89
CA LEU A 175 -2.14 -21.70 -6.05
C LEU A 175 -2.41 -22.71 -7.17
N GLU A 176 -3.67 -22.84 -7.60
CA GLU A 176 -4.09 -23.85 -8.59
C GLU A 176 -3.47 -23.60 -9.95
N ASP A 177 -3.56 -22.36 -10.44
CA ASP A 177 -2.91 -21.87 -11.65
C ASP A 177 -1.90 -20.76 -11.28
N PRO A 178 -0.58 -21.02 -11.38
CA PRO A 178 0.44 -20.01 -11.16
C PRO A 178 0.27 -18.73 -12.00
N SER A 179 -0.30 -18.86 -13.20
CA SER A 179 -0.40 -17.75 -14.14
C SER A 179 -1.36 -16.63 -13.68
N ASP A 180 -2.37 -16.98 -12.88
CA ASP A 180 -3.29 -16.01 -12.28
C ASP A 180 -2.56 -14.98 -11.41
N PHE A 181 -1.53 -15.44 -10.69
CA PHE A 181 -0.77 -14.60 -9.78
C PHE A 181 0.48 -14.00 -10.45
N ASP A 182 1.03 -14.66 -11.47
CA ASP A 182 2.09 -14.09 -12.31
C ASP A 182 1.62 -12.80 -13.00
N HIS A 183 0.35 -12.75 -13.43
CA HIS A 183 -0.24 -11.53 -13.97
C HIS A 183 -0.26 -10.41 -12.94
N ARG A 184 -0.79 -10.68 -11.73
CA ARG A 184 -0.83 -9.70 -10.62
C ARG A 184 0.56 -9.21 -10.21
N ILE A 185 1.55 -10.10 -10.18
CA ILE A 185 2.94 -9.74 -9.90
C ILE A 185 3.49 -8.82 -10.98
N SER A 186 3.20 -9.12 -12.25
CA SER A 186 3.66 -8.31 -13.38
C SER A 186 3.02 -6.92 -13.39
N GLU A 187 1.72 -6.84 -13.12
CA GLU A 187 1.00 -5.56 -13.00
C GLU A 187 1.51 -4.74 -11.81
N ALA A 188 1.71 -5.36 -10.65
CA ALA A 188 2.24 -4.68 -9.47
C ALA A 188 3.66 -4.16 -9.71
N LYS A 189 4.56 -4.96 -10.31
CA LYS A 189 5.91 -4.50 -10.69
C LYS A 189 5.84 -3.30 -11.63
N TRP A 190 5.04 -3.41 -12.69
CA TRP A 190 4.87 -2.34 -13.66
C TRP A 190 4.31 -1.07 -13.01
N PHE A 191 3.30 -1.19 -12.14
CA PHE A 191 2.71 -0.08 -11.40
C PHE A 191 3.79 0.66 -10.61
N TRP A 192 4.54 -0.02 -9.74
CA TRP A 192 5.58 0.62 -8.93
C TRP A 192 6.73 1.20 -9.77
N GLU A 193 7.17 0.48 -10.80
CA GLU A 193 8.19 0.98 -11.73
C GLU A 193 7.77 2.27 -12.43
N THR A 194 6.48 2.50 -12.70
CA THR A 194 6.04 3.75 -13.33
C THR A 194 6.26 4.97 -12.44
N TRP A 195 6.19 4.80 -11.11
CA TRP A 195 6.42 5.88 -10.15
C TRP A 195 7.88 6.31 -10.06
N ASP A 196 8.82 5.46 -10.47
CA ASP A 196 10.26 5.75 -10.52
C ASP A 196 10.70 6.42 -11.83
N ARG A 197 9.80 6.57 -12.81
CA ARG A 197 10.12 7.15 -14.13
C ARG A 197 10.02 8.68 -14.12
N PRO A 198 10.74 9.38 -15.03
CA PRO A 198 10.61 10.84 -15.18
C PRO A 198 9.21 11.31 -15.60
N ASP A 199 8.42 10.45 -16.23
CA ASP A 199 7.03 10.67 -16.62
C ASP A 199 6.07 9.91 -15.69
N HIS A 200 6.29 10.01 -14.38
CA HIS A 200 5.52 9.26 -13.40
C HIS A 200 4.01 9.62 -13.44
N PRO A 201 3.11 8.75 -12.94
CA PRO A 201 1.66 8.86 -13.15
C PRO A 201 1.04 10.23 -12.83
N TRP A 202 1.55 10.93 -11.81
CA TRP A 202 1.10 12.27 -11.45
C TRP A 202 1.38 13.33 -12.53
N ASP A 203 2.59 13.40 -13.07
CA ASP A 203 2.99 14.42 -14.05
C ASP A 203 2.18 14.31 -15.35
N VAL A 204 1.77 13.09 -15.70
CA VAL A 204 0.94 12.81 -16.87
C VAL A 204 -0.53 13.09 -16.59
N SER A 205 -1.04 12.71 -15.41
CA SER A 205 -2.49 12.71 -15.14
C SER A 205 -2.99 14.06 -14.63
N GLN A 206 -2.20 14.75 -13.81
CA GLN A 206 -2.55 16.06 -13.24
C GLN A 206 -3.06 17.06 -14.30
N PRO A 207 -2.35 17.30 -15.42
CA PRO A 207 -2.82 18.26 -16.42
C PRO A 207 -4.07 17.77 -17.14
N ARG A 208 -4.23 16.45 -17.34
CA ARG A 208 -5.41 15.86 -17.99
C ARG A 208 -6.67 16.00 -17.15
N PHE A 209 -6.57 15.80 -15.84
CA PHE A 209 -7.68 16.04 -14.91
C PHE A 209 -8.06 17.51 -14.88
N LEU A 210 -7.08 18.40 -14.76
CA LEU A 210 -7.35 19.84 -14.78
C LEU A 210 -8.01 20.27 -16.09
N GLU A 211 -7.54 19.81 -17.25
CA GLU A 211 -8.17 20.11 -18.54
C GLU A 211 -9.61 19.60 -18.61
N ALA A 212 -9.86 18.37 -18.14
CA ALA A 212 -11.20 17.79 -18.10
C ALA A 212 -12.16 18.62 -17.24
N TYR A 213 -11.70 19.07 -16.07
CA TYR A 213 -12.49 19.93 -15.19
C TYR A 213 -12.66 21.34 -15.75
N GLU A 214 -11.62 21.96 -16.29
CA GLU A 214 -11.69 23.32 -16.81
C GLU A 214 -12.60 23.44 -18.03
N ARG A 215 -12.72 22.36 -18.83
CA ARG A 215 -13.69 22.29 -19.92
C ARG A 215 -15.14 22.32 -19.42
N GLU A 216 -15.42 21.74 -18.27
CA GLU A 216 -16.77 21.65 -17.69
C GLU A 216 -17.11 22.87 -16.83
N PHE A 217 -16.17 23.31 -15.99
CA PHE A 217 -16.39 24.30 -14.93
C PHE A 217 -15.72 25.66 -15.20
N GLY A 218 -14.99 25.80 -16.30
CA GLY A 218 -14.13 26.96 -16.55
C GLY A 218 -12.84 26.92 -15.74
N ARG A 219 -12.03 27.99 -15.82
CA ARG A 219 -10.72 28.03 -15.18
C ARG A 219 -10.82 27.93 -13.66
N HIS A 220 -9.99 27.09 -13.04
CA HIS A 220 -9.92 26.98 -11.58
C HIS A 220 -9.46 28.30 -10.94
N GLN A 221 -10.01 28.62 -9.76
CA GLN A 221 -9.65 29.81 -8.99
C GLN A 221 -8.55 29.56 -7.96
N ARG A 222 -8.53 28.35 -7.39
CA ARG A 222 -7.51 27.93 -6.40
C ARG A 222 -7.15 26.47 -6.62
N TYR A 223 -5.94 26.13 -6.22
CA TYR A 223 -5.36 24.81 -6.29
C TYR A 223 -4.55 24.54 -5.02
N PHE A 224 -4.76 23.39 -4.40
CA PHE A 224 -4.14 23.01 -3.13
C PHE A 224 -3.52 21.63 -3.26
N ALA A 225 -2.26 21.45 -2.85
CA ALA A 225 -1.75 20.12 -2.55
C ALA A 225 -2.43 19.62 -1.26
N ILE A 226 -2.92 18.38 -1.26
CA ILE A 226 -3.66 17.77 -0.14
C ILE A 226 -3.02 16.45 0.31
N ASP A 227 -1.81 16.17 -0.13
CA ASP A 227 -1.04 14.97 0.15
C ASP A 227 -0.09 15.10 1.35
N GLY A 228 0.10 16.32 1.86
CA GLY A 228 0.99 16.57 2.99
C GLY A 228 2.46 16.26 2.67
N ASP A 229 2.88 16.47 1.43
CA ASP A 229 4.19 16.11 0.90
C ASP A 229 4.52 14.61 1.06
N GLN A 230 3.48 13.75 1.07
CA GLN A 230 3.61 12.29 1.09
C GLN A 230 3.05 11.66 -0.19
N TRP A 231 3.56 10.48 -0.52
CA TRP A 231 2.96 9.66 -1.58
C TRP A 231 1.64 9.02 -1.09
N PRO A 232 0.61 8.83 -1.95
CA PRO A 232 0.55 9.30 -3.34
C PRO A 232 0.20 10.79 -3.43
N PRO A 233 0.75 11.50 -4.44
CA PRO A 233 0.47 12.90 -4.66
C PRO A 233 -0.99 13.11 -5.08
N LYS A 234 -1.61 14.16 -4.55
CA LYS A 234 -3.00 14.52 -4.83
C LYS A 234 -3.25 15.98 -4.51
N ALA A 235 -4.22 16.56 -5.21
CA ALA A 235 -4.59 17.95 -5.07
C ALA A 235 -6.11 18.12 -5.00
N LEU A 236 -6.52 19.33 -4.62
CA LEU A 236 -7.89 19.80 -4.67
C LEU A 236 -7.93 21.13 -5.43
N ALA A 237 -8.81 21.23 -6.41
CA ALA A 237 -9.06 22.43 -7.18
C ALA A 237 -10.44 23.01 -6.84
N ARG A 238 -10.51 24.34 -6.76
CA ARG A 238 -11.74 25.10 -6.54
C ARG A 238 -12.11 25.86 -7.79
N PHE A 239 -13.37 25.72 -8.21
CA PHE A 239 -13.95 26.35 -9.39
C PHE A 239 -15.14 27.24 -9.01
N LYS A 240 -15.47 28.16 -9.92
CA LYS A 240 -16.68 28.98 -9.86
C LYS A 240 -17.47 28.75 -11.14
N THR A 241 -18.65 28.15 -11.01
CA THR A 241 -19.48 27.73 -12.14
C THR A 241 -20.83 28.43 -12.00
N GLY A 242 -21.06 29.45 -12.82
CA GLY A 242 -22.13 30.40 -12.53
C GLY A 242 -21.90 31.04 -11.16
N ASP A 243 -22.90 30.94 -10.28
CA ASP A 243 -22.81 31.44 -8.91
C ASP A 243 -22.38 30.36 -7.89
N ASP A 244 -22.22 29.12 -8.30
CA ASP A 244 -21.88 28.01 -7.41
C ASP A 244 -20.35 27.86 -7.26
N THR A 245 -19.94 27.38 -6.09
CA THR A 245 -18.55 26.97 -5.83
C THR A 245 -18.44 25.45 -5.92
N VAL A 246 -17.53 24.95 -6.75
CA VAL A 246 -17.27 23.51 -6.91
C VAL A 246 -15.87 23.18 -6.40
N LEU A 247 -15.76 22.12 -5.62
CA LEU A 247 -14.51 21.53 -5.13
C LEU A 247 -14.32 20.17 -5.79
N LEU A 248 -13.13 19.89 -6.32
CA LEU A 248 -12.81 18.64 -7.01
C LEU A 248 -11.43 18.18 -6.57
N THR A 249 -11.29 16.92 -6.16
CA THR A 249 -9.97 16.30 -6.02
C THR A 249 -9.41 15.91 -7.38
N LEU A 250 -8.10 15.77 -7.45
CA LEU A 250 -7.41 15.10 -8.53
C LEU A 250 -6.22 14.32 -7.98
N GLY A 251 -5.96 13.15 -8.54
CA GLY A 251 -4.85 12.28 -8.15
C GLY A 251 -5.23 11.21 -7.14
N VAL A 252 -6.41 11.30 -6.52
CA VAL A 252 -6.93 10.24 -5.63
C VAL A 252 -7.07 8.93 -6.42
N SER A 253 -7.47 9.04 -7.68
CA SER A 253 -7.64 7.93 -8.60
C SER A 253 -6.33 7.30 -9.11
N LEU A 254 -5.16 7.89 -8.85
CA LEU A 254 -3.88 7.33 -9.32
C LEU A 254 -3.54 6.00 -8.65
N VAL A 255 -4.04 5.81 -7.45
CA VAL A 255 -3.94 4.57 -6.70
C VAL A 255 -5.32 3.89 -6.67
N PRO A 256 -5.42 2.57 -6.89
CA PRO A 256 -6.68 1.86 -6.73
C PRO A 256 -7.03 1.71 -5.24
N GLN A 257 -8.32 1.75 -4.93
CA GLN A 257 -8.83 1.61 -3.57
C GLN A 257 -8.69 0.17 -3.06
N PRO A 258 -8.36 -0.04 -1.77
CA PRO A 258 -8.38 -1.34 -1.12
C PRO A 258 -9.73 -2.05 -1.21
N SER A 259 -9.71 -3.39 -1.09
CA SER A 259 -10.89 -4.23 -0.90
C SER A 259 -11.97 -4.23 -1.99
N VAL A 260 -11.88 -3.42 -3.06
CA VAL A 260 -12.94 -3.32 -4.09
C VAL A 260 -13.21 -4.66 -4.77
N GLU A 261 -12.18 -5.43 -5.10
CA GLU A 261 -12.31 -6.76 -5.73
C GLU A 261 -13.08 -7.77 -4.87
N MET A 262 -13.21 -7.50 -3.57
CA MET A 262 -13.97 -8.33 -2.64
C MET A 262 -15.49 -8.14 -2.77
N HIS A 263 -15.90 -7.04 -3.41
CA HIS A 263 -17.29 -6.59 -3.46
C HIS A 263 -17.85 -6.51 -4.89
N PHE A 264 -16.98 -6.38 -5.90
CA PHE A 264 -17.37 -6.22 -7.30
C PHE A 264 -16.71 -7.29 -8.19
N GLN A 265 -17.45 -7.76 -9.18
CA GLN A 265 -16.91 -8.71 -10.18
C GLN A 265 -16.04 -8.01 -11.24
N ASP A 266 -16.26 -6.71 -11.42
CA ASP A 266 -15.64 -5.80 -12.37
C ASP A 266 -14.92 -4.66 -11.62
N PRO A 267 -13.88 -4.96 -10.81
CA PRO A 267 -13.22 -3.98 -9.96
C PRO A 267 -12.66 -2.76 -10.71
N GLU A 268 -12.30 -2.92 -11.99
CA GLU A 268 -11.83 -1.84 -12.88
C GLU A 268 -12.85 -0.70 -13.06
N ASN A 269 -14.13 -0.95 -12.78
CA ASN A 269 -15.19 0.06 -12.85
C ASN A 269 -15.41 0.82 -11.53
N HIS A 270 -14.80 0.36 -10.43
CA HIS A 270 -15.12 0.79 -9.08
C HIS A 270 -13.90 1.20 -8.25
N ARG A 271 -12.70 0.76 -8.62
CA ARG A 271 -11.51 0.92 -7.79
C ARG A 271 -10.83 2.27 -7.85
N ARG A 272 -11.24 3.17 -8.74
CA ARG A 272 -10.64 4.52 -8.86
C ARG A 272 -11.68 5.60 -8.72
N ILE A 273 -11.43 6.54 -7.82
CA ILE A 273 -12.37 7.62 -7.50
C ILE A 273 -11.69 8.98 -7.49
N GLU A 274 -12.50 10.00 -7.76
CA GLU A 274 -12.24 11.37 -7.31
C GLU A 274 -13.45 11.83 -6.48
N LEU A 275 -13.24 12.81 -5.60
CA LEU A 275 -14.27 13.37 -4.75
C LEU A 275 -14.65 14.78 -5.21
N ALA A 276 -15.93 15.10 -5.16
CA ALA A 276 -16.48 16.40 -5.55
C ALA A 276 -17.41 16.97 -4.48
N ALA A 277 -17.55 18.29 -4.43
CA ALA A 277 -18.60 18.96 -3.66
C ALA A 277 -19.04 20.23 -4.38
N CYS A 278 -20.31 20.62 -4.22
CA CYS A 278 -20.86 21.85 -4.78
C CYS A 278 -21.58 22.64 -3.69
N PHE A 279 -21.39 23.96 -3.71
CA PHE A 279 -21.98 24.89 -2.76
C PHE A 279 -22.69 26.00 -3.50
N ALA A 280 -23.94 26.24 -3.11
CA ALA A 280 -24.73 27.37 -3.56
C ALA A 280 -24.09 28.70 -3.11
N PRO A 281 -24.33 29.83 -3.79
CA PRO A 281 -23.75 31.13 -3.46
C PRO A 281 -24.04 31.62 -2.04
N GLU A 282 -25.08 31.09 -1.39
CA GLU A 282 -25.46 31.42 -0.01
C GLU A 282 -24.59 30.77 1.06
N ALA A 283 -23.80 29.74 0.70
CA ALA A 283 -22.90 29.09 1.64
C ALA A 283 -21.76 30.04 2.01
N SER A 284 -21.53 30.24 3.31
CA SER A 284 -20.42 31.07 3.77
C SER A 284 -19.05 30.48 3.37
N GLU A 285 -18.06 31.35 3.15
CA GLU A 285 -16.68 30.93 2.88
C GLU A 285 -16.08 30.10 4.03
N GLU A 286 -16.55 30.30 5.26
CA GLU A 286 -16.14 29.50 6.42
C GLU A 286 -16.58 28.03 6.26
N VAL A 287 -17.82 27.79 5.84
CA VAL A 287 -18.33 26.44 5.55
C VAL A 287 -17.57 25.81 4.37
N VAL A 288 -17.38 26.55 3.28
CA VAL A 288 -16.65 26.06 2.11
C VAL A 288 -15.21 25.68 2.48
N ALA A 289 -14.52 26.51 3.27
CA ALA A 289 -13.16 26.24 3.72
C ALA A 289 -13.08 25.03 4.66
N TRP A 290 -14.03 24.91 5.60
CA TRP A 290 -14.13 23.75 6.48
C TRP A 290 -14.33 22.46 5.66
N PHE A 291 -15.27 22.49 4.71
CA PHE A 291 -15.56 21.31 3.89
C PHE A 291 -14.42 20.99 2.91
N THR A 292 -13.67 21.99 2.45
CA THR A 292 -12.44 21.78 1.67
C THR A 292 -11.44 20.95 2.48
N GLY A 293 -11.20 21.30 3.74
CA GLY A 293 -10.33 20.54 4.64
C GLY A 293 -10.88 19.15 4.94
N TRP A 294 -12.19 19.02 5.16
CA TRP A 294 -12.84 17.73 5.38
C TRP A 294 -12.72 16.80 4.17
N LEU A 295 -13.00 17.31 2.96
CA LEU A 295 -12.91 16.56 1.70
C LEU A 295 -11.47 16.13 1.41
N ALA A 296 -10.51 17.02 1.66
CA ALA A 296 -9.08 16.70 1.59
C ALA A 296 -8.71 15.55 2.53
N ALA A 297 -9.17 15.56 3.78
CA ALA A 297 -8.94 14.47 4.72
C ALA A 297 -9.60 13.14 4.27
N GLN A 298 -10.84 13.21 3.76
CA GLN A 298 -11.56 12.01 3.30
C GLN A 298 -10.94 11.38 2.04
N SER A 299 -10.18 12.14 1.26
CA SER A 299 -9.48 11.61 0.09
C SER A 299 -8.47 10.50 0.44
N GLY A 300 -7.98 10.44 1.67
CA GLY A 300 -7.08 9.37 2.15
C GLY A 300 -7.77 8.23 2.88
N LEU A 301 -9.09 8.33 3.13
CA LEU A 301 -9.83 7.40 3.99
C LEU A 301 -9.78 5.93 3.53
N PRO A 302 -9.92 5.61 2.22
CA PRO A 302 -9.86 4.23 1.73
C PRO A 302 -8.61 3.49 2.22
N TRP A 303 -7.42 4.07 2.00
CA TRP A 303 -6.15 3.46 2.38
C TRP A 303 -5.94 3.49 3.89
N ALA A 304 -6.26 4.60 4.57
CA ALA A 304 -6.10 4.69 6.03
C ALA A 304 -6.90 3.61 6.79
N ASN A 305 -8.03 3.17 6.23
CA ASN A 305 -8.93 2.20 6.87
C ASN A 305 -8.99 0.85 6.16
N LEU A 306 -8.19 0.63 5.11
CA LEU A 306 -8.20 -0.60 4.30
C LEU A 306 -9.62 -0.93 3.80
N THR A 307 -10.26 0.07 3.21
CA THR A 307 -11.65 0.05 2.72
C THR A 307 -11.78 0.85 1.43
N PHE A 308 -12.99 1.05 0.93
CA PHE A 308 -13.28 1.86 -0.26
C PHE A 308 -14.51 2.74 -0.07
N LEU A 309 -14.58 3.81 -0.87
CA LEU A 309 -15.76 4.65 -1.06
C LEU A 309 -16.40 4.33 -2.41
N ALA A 310 -17.73 4.24 -2.41
CA ALA A 310 -18.54 3.96 -3.58
C ALA A 310 -19.87 4.74 -3.53
N ASN A 311 -20.59 4.72 -4.65
CA ASN A 311 -21.92 5.31 -4.75
C ASN A 311 -22.88 4.73 -3.70
N GLY A 312 -23.51 5.61 -2.92
CA GLY A 312 -24.41 5.28 -1.84
C GLY A 312 -23.75 5.13 -0.47
N HIS A 313 -22.42 5.19 -0.37
CA HIS A 313 -21.74 5.17 0.93
C HIS A 313 -21.95 6.48 1.68
N THR A 314 -22.00 6.39 3.02
CA THR A 314 -22.22 7.53 3.91
C THR A 314 -21.16 7.54 5.00
N ILE A 315 -20.59 8.72 5.29
CA ILE A 315 -19.60 8.92 6.35
C ILE A 315 -20.16 9.91 7.37
N PRO A 316 -20.22 9.56 8.67
CA PRO A 316 -20.57 10.52 9.72
C PRO A 316 -19.57 11.68 9.74
N CYS A 317 -20.06 12.91 9.94
CA CYS A 317 -19.20 14.09 10.04
C CYS A 317 -19.49 14.89 11.31
N HIS A 318 -18.50 15.65 11.76
CA HIS A 318 -18.76 16.67 12.77
C HIS A 318 -19.72 17.74 12.21
N PRO A 319 -20.51 18.40 13.07
CA PRO A 319 -21.35 19.51 12.63
C PRO A 319 -20.53 20.57 11.91
N PHE A 320 -21.09 21.11 10.83
CA PHE A 320 -20.46 22.20 10.09
C PHE A 320 -20.35 23.44 10.98
N PRO A 321 -19.44 24.38 10.66
CA PRO A 321 -19.46 25.71 11.27
C PRO A 321 -20.88 26.27 11.26
N ALA A 322 -21.25 26.96 12.34
CA ALA A 322 -22.62 27.44 12.50
C ALA A 322 -22.96 28.46 11.40
N ASP A 323 -23.74 28.02 10.43
CA ASP A 323 -24.28 28.85 9.35
C ASP A 323 -25.80 28.78 9.43
N GLN A 324 -26.45 29.92 9.65
CA GLN A 324 -27.91 29.98 9.84
C GLN A 324 -28.66 29.61 8.56
N SER A 325 -28.01 29.61 7.39
CA SER A 325 -28.61 29.19 6.13
C SER A 325 -28.59 27.68 5.91
N LEU A 326 -27.85 26.92 6.72
CA LEU A 326 -27.63 25.49 6.51
C LEU A 326 -28.23 24.65 7.65
N PRO A 327 -28.80 23.47 7.33
CA PRO A 327 -29.22 22.53 8.36
C PRO A 327 -28.01 21.90 9.07
N PRO A 328 -28.20 21.34 10.27
CA PRO A 328 -27.14 20.67 11.02
C PRO A 328 -26.87 19.28 10.44
N PHE A 329 -26.14 19.21 9.34
CA PHE A 329 -25.71 17.97 8.70
C PHE A 329 -24.88 17.12 9.67
N GLN A 330 -25.13 15.80 9.67
CA GLN A 330 -24.44 14.85 10.56
C GLN A 330 -23.70 13.76 9.80
N ALA A 331 -23.91 13.69 8.49
CA ALA A 331 -23.18 12.80 7.62
C ALA A 331 -23.02 13.38 6.22
N VAL A 332 -22.21 12.71 5.42
CA VAL A 332 -22.01 13.00 4.01
C VAL A 332 -22.27 11.74 3.22
N LEU A 333 -23.21 11.81 2.29
CA LEU A 333 -23.54 10.78 1.30
C LEU A 333 -22.70 10.99 0.03
N PHE A 334 -22.13 9.92 -0.51
CA PHE A 334 -21.40 9.95 -1.77
C PHE A 334 -22.25 9.41 -2.90
N LEU A 335 -22.50 10.21 -3.95
CA LEU A 335 -23.25 9.79 -5.14
C LEU A 335 -22.44 10.02 -6.42
N GLU A 336 -22.50 9.08 -7.36
CA GLU A 336 -21.85 9.24 -8.67
C GLU A 336 -22.61 10.23 -9.57
N ASN A 337 -23.95 10.14 -9.57
CA ASN A 337 -24.80 10.91 -10.46
C ASN A 337 -25.98 11.56 -9.71
N PRO A 338 -25.72 12.46 -8.74
CA PRO A 338 -26.82 13.16 -8.09
C PRO A 338 -27.57 14.06 -9.10
N PRO A 339 -28.89 14.22 -8.95
CA PRO A 339 -29.69 15.03 -9.86
C PRO A 339 -29.16 16.46 -10.00
N GLY A 340 -28.91 16.89 -11.24
CA GLY A 340 -28.46 18.24 -11.56
C GLY A 340 -26.95 18.48 -11.37
N ALA A 341 -26.18 17.51 -10.89
CA ALA A 341 -24.74 17.66 -10.82
C ALA A 341 -24.07 17.52 -12.20
N PRO A 342 -23.06 18.35 -12.51
CA PRO A 342 -22.25 18.20 -13.70
C PRO A 342 -21.54 16.83 -13.76
N GLN A 343 -21.32 16.33 -14.97
CA GLN A 343 -20.70 15.02 -15.20
C GLN A 343 -19.49 15.19 -16.12
N PRO A 344 -18.37 15.72 -15.62
CA PRO A 344 -17.17 15.88 -16.42
C PRO A 344 -16.68 14.52 -16.91
N VAL A 345 -16.26 14.45 -18.17
CA VAL A 345 -15.64 13.25 -18.72
C VAL A 345 -14.20 13.15 -18.21
N LEU A 346 -13.99 12.28 -17.22
CA LEU A 346 -12.68 12.06 -16.60
C LEU A 346 -11.77 11.17 -17.46
N PRO A 347 -10.44 11.39 -17.43
CA PRO A 347 -9.51 10.45 -18.02
C PRO A 347 -9.54 9.10 -17.29
N THR A 348 -9.32 8.01 -18.03
CA THR A 348 -9.05 6.69 -17.44
C THR A 348 -7.62 6.64 -16.90
N ILE A 349 -7.41 5.77 -15.91
CA ILE A 349 -6.07 5.47 -15.36
C ILE A 349 -5.82 3.99 -15.57
N GLU A 350 -4.77 3.65 -16.33
CA GLU A 350 -4.40 2.25 -16.62
C GLU A 350 -5.53 1.43 -17.28
N GLY A 351 -6.46 2.11 -17.96
CA GLY A 351 -7.65 1.50 -18.57
C GLY A 351 -8.88 1.47 -17.65
N ASP A 352 -8.70 1.68 -16.34
CA ASP A 352 -9.80 1.71 -15.38
C ASP A 352 -10.64 2.98 -15.50
N LYS A 353 -11.94 2.83 -15.19
CA LYS A 353 -12.86 3.96 -15.07
C LYS A 353 -12.55 4.73 -13.78
N VAL A 354 -12.49 6.06 -13.89
CA VAL A 354 -12.47 6.95 -12.73
C VAL A 354 -13.89 7.42 -12.44
N THR A 355 -14.36 7.14 -11.23
CA THR A 355 -15.70 7.51 -10.76
C THR A 355 -15.65 8.81 -9.94
N LEU A 356 -16.40 9.83 -10.35
CA LEU A 356 -16.54 11.06 -9.55
C LEU A 356 -17.63 10.87 -8.49
N LEU A 357 -17.26 10.90 -7.21
CA LEU A 357 -18.20 10.81 -6.10
C LEU A 357 -18.50 12.19 -5.53
N TRP A 358 -19.72 12.67 -5.74
CA TRP A 358 -20.24 13.89 -5.15
C TRP A 358 -20.58 13.68 -3.68
N ALA A 359 -19.87 14.40 -2.82
CA ALA A 359 -20.06 14.48 -1.38
C ALA A 359 -21.23 15.44 -1.06
N ILE A 360 -22.33 14.87 -0.57
CA ILE A 360 -23.59 15.57 -0.29
C ILE A 360 -23.86 15.51 1.21
N PRO A 361 -23.79 16.64 1.92
CA PRO A 361 -24.16 16.71 3.33
C PRO A 361 -25.63 16.32 3.55
N ILE A 362 -25.93 15.48 4.55
CA ILE A 362 -27.27 15.01 4.91
C ILE A 362 -27.57 15.03 6.42
#